data_AF-A0A835LZQ5-F1
#
_entry.id   AF-A0A835LZQ5-F1
#
_cell.length_a   1.000
_cell.length_b   1.000
_cell.length_c   1.000
_cell.angle_alpha   90.00
_cell.angle_beta   90.00
_cell.angle_gamma   90.00
#
_symmetry.space_group_name_H-M   'P 1'
#
loop_
_entity.id
_entity.type
_entity.pdbx_description
1 polymer ?
#
loop_
_entity_poly.entity_id
_entity_poly.type
_entity_poly.pdbx_seq_one_letter_code
_entity_poly.pdbx_strand_id
1 'polypeptide(L)'
;MGEKSGARKVYEEILVQDPLCFDALFQNALLMDQCGEGQAALRLFEEKLVLAQEEQKENDARNVRLIMAQIKYLQKNVDEALSSYKELAKEDPNNYRPYFYQFVIYSLLDRNEKAKAQFAKCREVCPKNFKVEGFVQTPLSRAKLFGSGLDN
;
A
#
# COMPACT_ATOMS: atom_id res chain seq x y z
N MET A 1 -14.91 17.88 -9.61
CA MET A 1 -15.62 17.27 -8.45
C MET A 1 -16.63 16.19 -8.86
N GLY A 2 -17.19 16.16 -10.08
CA GLY A 2 -18.21 15.17 -10.48
C GLY A 2 -17.73 13.73 -10.77
N GLU A 3 -16.48 13.54 -11.21
CA GLU A 3 -15.98 12.18 -11.55
C GLU A 3 -15.62 11.36 -10.30
N LYS A 4 -15.08 12.01 -9.25
CA LYS A 4 -14.73 11.35 -7.98
C LYS A 4 -15.95 10.81 -7.26
N SER A 5 -17.08 11.52 -7.31
CA SER A 5 -18.35 11.11 -6.70
C SER A 5 -19.03 9.98 -7.48
N GLY A 6 -18.89 9.94 -8.81
CA GLY A 6 -19.35 8.81 -9.62
C GLY A 6 -18.56 7.53 -9.35
N ALA A 7 -17.22 7.61 -9.36
CA ALA A 7 -16.36 6.46 -9.09
C ALA A 7 -16.56 5.89 -7.66
N ARG A 8 -16.73 6.78 -6.67
CA ARG A 8 -16.99 6.37 -5.29
C ARG A 8 -18.27 5.53 -5.16
N LYS A 9 -19.36 5.94 -5.81
CA LYS A 9 -20.62 5.17 -5.79
C LYS A 9 -20.45 3.76 -6.34
N VAL A 10 -19.72 3.61 -7.45
CA VAL A 10 -19.44 2.29 -8.04
C VAL A 10 -18.69 1.40 -7.05
N TYR A 11 -17.67 1.93 -6.38
CA TYR A 11 -16.96 1.14 -5.37
C TYR A 11 -17.84 0.82 -4.16
N GLU A 12 -18.67 1.75 -3.70
CA GLU A 12 -19.64 1.51 -2.61
C GLU A 12 -20.62 0.39 -2.98
N GLU A 13 -21.15 0.37 -4.21
CA GLU A 13 -22.03 -0.69 -4.72
C GLU A 13 -21.33 -2.05 -4.76
N ILE A 14 -20.06 -2.10 -5.20
CA ILE A 14 -19.26 -3.34 -5.17
C ILE A 14 -19.09 -3.81 -3.72
N LEU A 15 -18.81 -2.90 -2.79
CA LEU A 15 -18.60 -3.22 -1.37
C LEU A 15 -19.88 -3.62 -0.63
N VAL A 16 -21.06 -3.35 -1.19
CA VAL A 16 -22.32 -3.92 -0.70
C VAL A 16 -22.41 -5.41 -1.06
N GLN A 17 -21.91 -5.81 -2.24
CA GLN A 17 -21.97 -7.21 -2.71
C GLN A 17 -20.80 -8.05 -2.18
N ASP A 18 -19.59 -7.47 -2.20
CA ASP A 18 -18.37 -8.06 -1.66
C ASP A 18 -17.68 -7.05 -0.73
N PRO A 19 -18.02 -7.07 0.57
CA PRO A 19 -17.49 -6.15 1.58
C PRO A 19 -15.97 -6.16 1.73
N LEU A 20 -15.30 -7.22 1.26
CA LEU A 20 -13.86 -7.43 1.40
C LEU A 20 -13.12 -7.35 0.06
N CYS A 21 -13.80 -6.92 -1.02
CA CYS A 21 -13.21 -6.74 -2.33
C CYS A 21 -12.01 -5.78 -2.27
N PHE A 22 -10.81 -6.33 -2.43
CA PHE A 22 -9.57 -5.57 -2.26
C PHE A 22 -9.50 -4.35 -3.18
N ASP A 23 -9.81 -4.52 -4.47
CA ASP A 23 -9.70 -3.43 -5.45
C ASP A 23 -10.69 -2.30 -5.14
N ALA A 24 -11.94 -2.64 -4.80
CA ALA A 24 -12.93 -1.64 -4.44
C ALA A 24 -12.58 -0.93 -3.13
N LEU A 25 -12.13 -1.66 -2.10
CA LEU A 25 -11.65 -1.09 -0.84
C LEU A 25 -10.48 -0.13 -1.09
N PHE A 26 -9.48 -0.56 -1.86
CA PHE A 26 -8.28 0.23 -2.12
C PHE A 26 -8.59 1.50 -2.91
N GLN A 27 -9.35 1.41 -4.00
CA GLN A 27 -9.69 2.57 -4.81
C GLN A 27 -10.62 3.54 -4.08
N ASN A 28 -11.56 3.03 -3.28
CA ASN A 28 -12.39 3.86 -2.42
C ASN A 28 -11.54 4.59 -1.37
N ALA A 29 -10.57 3.90 -0.74
CA ALA A 29 -9.62 4.49 0.21
C ALA A 29 -8.90 5.71 -0.36
N LEU A 30 -8.36 5.56 -1.59
CA LEU A 30 -7.62 6.62 -2.27
C LEU A 30 -8.53 7.82 -2.59
N LEU A 31 -9.78 7.57 -3.00
CA LEU A 31 -10.74 8.64 -3.23
C LEU A 31 -11.13 9.36 -1.94
N MET A 32 -11.35 8.62 -0.84
CA MET A 32 -11.64 9.20 0.47
C MET A 32 -10.49 10.06 0.96
N ASP A 33 -9.25 9.58 0.86
CA ASP A 33 -8.06 10.36 1.23
C ASP A 33 -7.95 11.66 0.41
N GLN A 34 -8.13 11.58 -0.91
CA GLN A 34 -8.14 12.76 -1.78
C GLN A 34 -9.25 13.77 -1.48
N CYS A 35 -10.32 13.36 -0.79
CA CYS A 35 -11.41 14.21 -0.33
C CYS A 35 -11.20 14.70 1.11
N GLY A 36 -10.07 14.37 1.76
CA GLY A 36 -9.79 14.72 3.16
C GLY A 36 -10.48 13.81 4.17
N GLU A 37 -11.06 12.69 3.73
CA GLU A 37 -11.84 11.75 4.54
C GLU A 37 -11.02 10.57 5.06
N GLY A 38 -9.68 10.68 5.11
CA GLY A 38 -8.82 9.54 5.46
C GLY A 38 -9.12 8.94 6.85
N GLN A 39 -9.58 9.73 7.83
CA GLN A 39 -10.00 9.20 9.14
C GLN A 39 -11.30 8.39 9.06
N ALA A 40 -12.22 8.78 8.19
CA ALA A 40 -13.41 7.98 7.91
C ALA A 40 -13.03 6.68 7.16
N ALA A 41 -12.03 6.75 6.27
CA ALA A 41 -11.51 5.58 5.58
C ALA A 41 -10.91 4.56 6.57
N LEU A 42 -10.12 5.02 7.54
CA LEU A 42 -9.57 4.14 8.58
C LEU A 42 -10.66 3.45 9.40
N ARG A 43 -11.70 4.17 9.83
CA ARG A 43 -12.84 3.56 10.55
C ARG A 43 -13.57 2.51 9.70
N LEU A 44 -13.80 2.81 8.42
CA LEU A 44 -14.39 1.84 7.50
C LEU A 44 -13.53 0.57 7.40
N PHE A 45 -12.21 0.71 7.30
CA PHE A 45 -11.32 -0.46 7.24
C PHE A 45 -11.21 -1.21 8.57
N GLU A 46 -11.36 -0.54 9.71
CA GLU A 46 -11.47 -1.21 11.01
C GLU A 46 -12.70 -2.13 11.05
N GLU A 47 -13.86 -1.64 10.58
CA GLU A 47 -15.07 -2.46 10.45
C GLU A 47 -14.86 -3.66 9.51
N LYS A 48 -14.22 -3.44 8.35
CA LYS A 48 -13.90 -4.53 7.41
C LYS A 48 -12.90 -5.53 7.97
N LEU A 49 -11.95 -5.07 8.78
CA LEU A 49 -10.98 -5.94 9.44
C LEU A 49 -11.65 -6.86 10.46
N VAL A 50 -12.56 -6.32 11.28
CA VAL A 50 -13.36 -7.11 12.23
C VAL A 50 -14.17 -8.17 11.48
N LEU A 51 -14.88 -7.77 10.41
CA LEU A 51 -15.63 -8.70 9.57
C LEU A 51 -14.74 -9.83 9.00
N ALA A 52 -13.57 -9.48 8.45
CA ALA A 52 -12.64 -10.48 7.91
C ALA A 52 -12.13 -11.45 8.99
N GLN A 53 -11.92 -10.97 10.22
CA GLN A 53 -11.49 -11.80 11.35
C GLN A 53 -12.61 -12.72 11.83
N GLU A 54 -13.84 -12.22 11.94
CA GLU A 54 -15.02 -13.01 12.31
C GLU A 54 -15.32 -14.12 11.30
N GLU A 55 -15.16 -13.81 10.01
CA GLU A 55 -15.29 -14.77 8.91
C GLU A 55 -14.04 -15.67 8.72
N GLN A 56 -13.01 -15.53 9.57
CA GLN A 56 -11.74 -16.28 9.50
C GLN A 56 -11.03 -16.16 8.15
N LYS A 57 -11.23 -15.03 7.47
CA LYS A 57 -10.62 -14.70 6.18
C LYS A 57 -9.28 -13.99 6.39
N GLU A 58 -8.28 -14.76 6.82
CA GLU A 58 -6.93 -14.25 7.14
C GLU A 58 -6.27 -13.47 5.98
N ASN A 59 -6.45 -13.93 4.74
CA ASN A 59 -5.91 -13.25 3.57
C ASN A 59 -6.57 -11.88 3.35
N ASP A 60 -7.88 -11.78 3.55
CA ASP A 60 -8.61 -10.52 3.43
C ASP A 60 -8.28 -9.58 4.59
N ALA A 61 -8.13 -10.09 5.81
CA ALA A 61 -7.68 -9.32 6.96
C ALA A 61 -6.27 -8.72 6.74
N ARG A 62 -5.36 -9.47 6.12
CA ARG A 62 -4.04 -8.96 5.70
C ARG A 62 -4.16 -7.91 4.60
N ASN A 63 -5.01 -8.13 3.61
CA ASN A 63 -5.28 -7.17 2.53
C ASN A 63 -5.85 -5.85 3.08
N VAL A 64 -6.80 -5.89 4.03
CA VAL A 64 -7.36 -4.70 4.68
C VAL A 64 -6.27 -3.94 5.45
N ARG A 65 -5.45 -4.63 6.26
CA ARG A 65 -4.32 -4.01 6.97
C ARG A 65 -3.29 -3.37 6.03
N LEU A 66 -3.07 -3.94 4.84
CA LEU A 66 -2.22 -3.36 3.80
C LEU A 66 -2.78 -2.01 3.32
N ILE A 67 -4.09 -1.93 3.08
CA ILE A 67 -4.75 -0.69 2.66
C ILE A 67 -4.69 0.38 3.77
N MET A 68 -4.95 -0.02 5.02
CA MET A 68 -4.85 0.88 6.18
C MET A 68 -3.44 1.48 6.31
N ALA A 69 -2.39 0.67 6.15
CA ALA A 69 -1.01 1.15 6.19
C ALA A 69 -0.72 2.20 5.10
N GLN A 70 -1.30 2.02 3.90
CA GLN A 70 -1.18 3.00 2.82
C GLN A 70 -1.87 4.32 3.17
N ILE A 71 -3.05 4.28 3.77
CA ILE A 71 -3.77 5.49 4.20
C ILE A 71 -3.02 6.21 5.32
N LYS A 72 -2.46 5.48 6.29
CA LYS A 72 -1.59 6.07 7.32
C LYS A 72 -0.38 6.77 6.69
N TYR A 73 0.23 6.18 5.67
CA TYR A 73 1.32 6.82 4.94
C TYR A 73 0.89 8.12 4.25
N LEU A 74 -0.26 8.13 3.57
CA LEU A 74 -0.81 9.33 2.91
C LEU A 74 -1.14 10.45 3.91
N GLN A 75 -1.57 10.07 5.11
CA GLN A 75 -1.78 10.98 6.25
C GLN A 75 -0.49 11.45 6.94
N LYS A 76 0.69 11.12 6.40
CA LYS A 76 2.02 11.43 6.94
C LYS A 76 2.36 10.70 8.25
N ASN A 77 1.59 9.68 8.64
CA ASN A 77 1.90 8.79 9.77
C ASN A 77 2.88 7.69 9.33
N VAL A 78 4.08 8.12 8.91
CA VAL A 78 5.07 7.26 8.22
C VAL A 78 5.57 6.12 9.10
N ASP A 79 5.82 6.38 10.39
CA ASP A 79 6.33 5.35 11.31
C ASP A 79 5.31 4.24 11.57
N GLU A 80 4.03 4.59 11.73
CA GLU A 80 2.96 3.61 11.86
C GLU A 80 2.80 2.78 10.58
N ALA A 81 2.80 3.43 9.40
CA ALA A 81 2.73 2.72 8.13
C ALA A 81 3.88 1.72 7.97
N LEU A 82 5.12 2.13 8.27
CA LEU A 82 6.28 1.25 8.26
C LEU A 82 6.17 0.11 9.27
N SER A 83 5.59 0.35 10.45
CA SER A 83 5.35 -0.70 11.44
C SER A 83 4.39 -1.75 10.89
N SER A 84 3.25 -1.33 10.36
CA SER A 84 2.25 -2.22 9.78
C SER A 84 2.80 -3.02 8.61
N TYR A 85 3.59 -2.41 7.72
CA TYR A 85 4.22 -3.16 6.62
C TYR A 85 5.25 -4.19 7.11
N LYS A 86 5.98 -3.92 8.19
CA LYS A 86 6.91 -4.90 8.77
C LYS A 86 6.16 -6.07 9.39
N GLU A 87 5.03 -5.83 10.03
CA GLU A 87 4.18 -6.89 10.59
C GLU A 87 3.61 -7.76 9.46
N LEU A 88 3.04 -7.14 8.42
CA LEU A 88 2.53 -7.86 7.25
C LEU A 88 3.62 -8.69 6.55
N ALA A 89 4.85 -8.17 6.46
CA ALA A 89 5.98 -8.92 5.91
C ALA A 89 6.41 -10.12 6.77
N LYS A 90 6.17 -10.08 8.09
CA LYS A 90 6.44 -11.22 8.99
C LYS A 90 5.33 -12.26 8.90
N GLU A 91 4.08 -11.83 8.78
CA GLU A 91 2.91 -12.71 8.65
C GLU A 91 2.89 -13.48 7.33
N ASP A 92 3.26 -12.82 6.23
CA ASP A 92 3.36 -13.42 4.90
C ASP A 92 4.67 -13.01 4.22
N PRO A 93 5.76 -13.76 4.46
CA PRO A 93 7.06 -13.45 3.88
C PRO A 93 7.11 -13.56 2.36
N ASN A 94 6.14 -14.24 1.72
CA ASN A 94 6.08 -14.43 0.27
C ASN A 94 5.26 -13.35 -0.44
N ASN A 95 4.56 -12.48 0.30
CA ASN A 95 3.87 -11.34 -0.27
C ASN A 95 4.86 -10.22 -0.56
N TYR A 96 5.03 -9.89 -1.84
CA TYR A 96 5.94 -8.82 -2.25
C TYR A 96 5.46 -7.41 -1.83
N ARG A 97 4.14 -7.21 -1.65
CA ARG A 97 3.53 -5.88 -1.49
C ARG A 97 4.07 -5.12 -0.26
N PRO A 98 4.17 -5.71 0.94
CA PRO A 98 4.77 -5.04 2.10
C PRO A 98 6.23 -4.63 1.89
N TYR A 99 7.03 -5.44 1.19
CA TYR A 99 8.42 -5.07 0.86
C TYR A 99 8.49 -3.94 -0.15
N PHE A 100 7.61 -3.95 -1.15
CA PHE A 100 7.49 -2.88 -2.14
C PHE A 100 7.16 -1.54 -1.46
N TYR A 101 6.15 -1.49 -0.60
CA TYR A 101 5.79 -0.25 0.09
C TYR A 101 6.89 0.23 1.03
N GLN A 102 7.56 -0.65 1.77
CA GLN A 102 8.72 -0.26 2.58
C GLN A 102 9.86 0.27 1.72
N PHE A 103 10.14 -0.33 0.57
CA PHE A 103 11.13 0.17 -0.39
C PHE A 103 10.79 1.59 -0.85
N VAL A 104 9.54 1.84 -1.26
CA VAL A 104 9.08 3.17 -1.69
C VAL A 104 9.25 4.18 -0.55
N ILE A 105 8.76 3.86 0.65
CA ILE A 105 8.86 4.77 1.80
C ILE A 105 10.32 5.04 2.18
N TYR A 106 11.17 4.01 2.26
CA TYR A 106 12.58 4.21 2.59
C TYR A 106 13.33 5.00 1.53
N SER A 107 12.98 4.85 0.25
CA SER A 107 13.54 5.65 -0.83
C SER A 107 13.13 7.12 -0.67
N LEU A 108 11.87 7.40 -0.35
CA LEU A 108 11.38 8.76 -0.16
C LEU A 108 12.00 9.44 1.07
N LEU A 109 12.31 8.67 2.11
CA LEU A 109 13.03 9.11 3.31
C LEU A 109 14.56 9.15 3.15
N ASP A 110 15.10 8.91 1.96
CA ASP A 110 16.56 8.86 1.68
C ASP A 110 17.32 7.83 2.54
N ARG A 111 16.64 6.77 2.98
CA ARG A 111 17.21 5.64 3.74
C ARG A 111 17.65 4.55 2.76
N ASN A 112 18.63 4.87 1.91
CA ASN A 112 19.03 4.08 0.75
C ASN A 112 19.38 2.62 1.07
N GLU A 113 20.13 2.35 2.14
CA GLU A 113 20.50 0.97 2.50
C GLU A 113 19.27 0.12 2.89
N LYS A 114 18.32 0.71 3.63
CA LYS A 114 17.06 0.04 3.95
C LYS A 114 16.21 -0.16 2.70
N ALA A 115 16.15 0.84 1.82
CA ALA A 115 15.43 0.75 0.56
C ALA A 115 15.95 -0.39 -0.32
N LYS A 116 17.27 -0.48 -0.53
CA LYS A 116 17.92 -1.56 -1.29
C LYS A 116 17.60 -2.94 -0.70
N ALA A 117 17.65 -3.08 0.63
CA ALA A 117 17.32 -4.34 1.29
C ALA A 117 15.86 -4.77 1.05
N GLN A 118 14.90 -3.84 1.13
CA GLN A 118 13.49 -4.15 0.86
C GLN A 118 13.24 -4.40 -0.63
N PHE A 119 13.92 -3.69 -1.52
CA PHE A 119 13.84 -3.93 -2.96
C PHE A 119 14.33 -5.32 -3.33
N ALA A 120 15.46 -5.75 -2.75
CA ALA A 120 16.00 -7.09 -2.98
C ALA A 120 15.00 -8.18 -2.56
N LYS A 121 14.40 -8.07 -1.36
CA LYS A 121 13.36 -8.99 -0.89
C LYS A 121 12.12 -8.96 -1.78
N CYS A 122 11.65 -7.77 -2.15
CA CYS A 122 10.52 -7.60 -3.04
C CYS A 122 10.74 -8.37 -4.35
N ARG A 123 11.91 -8.20 -4.98
CA ARG A 123 12.27 -8.88 -6.23
C ARG A 123 12.37 -10.41 -6.08
N GLU A 124 12.87 -10.89 -4.94
CA GLU A 124 12.98 -12.31 -4.64
C GLU A 124 11.63 -13.02 -4.60
N VAL A 125 10.62 -12.36 -4.02
CA VAL A 125 9.28 -12.93 -3.83
C VAL A 125 8.24 -12.45 -4.85
N CYS A 126 8.63 -11.55 -5.76
CA CYS A 126 7.75 -11.06 -6.82
C CYS A 126 7.44 -12.16 -7.84
N PRO A 127 6.19 -12.22 -8.35
CA PRO A 127 5.86 -13.04 -9.50
C PRO A 127 6.73 -12.65 -10.71
N LYS A 128 7.16 -13.62 -11.52
CA LYS A 128 8.03 -13.40 -12.70
C LYS A 128 7.52 -12.33 -13.69
N ASN A 129 6.22 -12.06 -13.69
CA ASN A 129 5.58 -11.08 -14.56
C ASN A 129 5.51 -9.66 -13.95
N PHE A 130 5.82 -9.50 -12.66
CA PHE A 130 5.78 -8.22 -11.97
C PHE A 130 7.16 -7.55 -12.04
N LYS A 131 7.28 -6.52 -12.88
CA LYS A 131 8.53 -5.76 -13.02
C LYS A 131 8.62 -4.66 -11.97
N VAL A 132 9.22 -4.97 -10.83
CA VAL A 132 9.48 -3.97 -9.76
C VAL A 132 10.37 -2.83 -10.30
N GLU A 133 11.25 -3.11 -11.27
CA GLU A 133 12.17 -2.16 -11.89
C GLU A 133 11.48 -0.95 -12.52
N GLY A 134 10.24 -1.11 -13.02
CA GLY A 134 9.48 -0.02 -13.65
C GLY A 134 9.23 1.17 -12.71
N PHE A 135 9.09 0.90 -11.41
CA PHE A 135 8.91 1.94 -10.39
C PHE A 135 10.22 2.64 -10.03
N VAL A 136 11.36 1.96 -10.22
CA VAL A 136 12.73 2.46 -9.97
C VAL A 136 13.26 3.32 -11.12
N GLN A 137 12.62 3.24 -12.29
CA GLN A 137 12.94 4.07 -13.45
C GLN A 137 12.13 5.37 -13.50
N THR A 138 11.19 5.58 -12.59
CA THR A 138 10.52 6.87 -12.47
C THR A 138 11.53 7.94 -12.02
N PRO A 139 11.42 9.19 -12.48
CA PRO A 139 12.36 10.26 -12.10
C PRO A 139 12.55 10.42 -10.58
N LEU A 140 11.49 10.10 -9.81
CA LEU A 140 11.45 10.16 -8.35
C LEU A 140 12.38 9.14 -7.67
N SER A 141 12.52 7.94 -8.25
CA SER A 141 13.40 6.88 -7.73
C SER A 141 14.81 6.96 -8.31
N ARG A 142 14.97 7.37 -9.57
CA ARG A 142 16.30 7.61 -10.18
C ARG A 142 17.09 8.71 -9.47
N ALA A 143 16.46 9.84 -9.16
CA ALA A 143 17.13 10.97 -8.51
C ALA A 143 17.62 10.65 -7.08
N LYS A 144 16.91 9.78 -6.35
CA LYS A 144 17.21 9.45 -4.94
C LYS A 144 18.06 8.18 -4.75
N LEU A 145 17.91 7.16 -5.61
CA LEU A 145 18.66 5.89 -5.51
C LEU A 145 20.01 5.92 -6.23
N PHE A 146 20.14 6.72 -7.29
CA PHE A 146 21.35 6.85 -8.11
C PHE A 146 21.92 8.28 -8.11
N GLY A 147 21.44 9.13 -7.19
CA GLY A 147 21.99 10.47 -7.00
C GLY A 147 23.45 10.38 -6.54
N SER A 148 24.35 10.88 -7.40
CA SER A 148 25.82 10.83 -7.37
C SER A 148 26.46 9.51 -7.83
N GLY A 149 26.68 9.39 -9.13
CA GLY A 149 27.53 8.34 -9.70
C GLY A 149 27.42 8.10 -11.21
N LEU A 150 26.72 8.96 -11.96
CA LEU A 150 26.73 8.93 -13.43
C LEU A 150 26.74 10.36 -13.96
N ASP A 151 27.77 11.11 -13.61
CA ASP A 151 28.27 12.18 -14.47
C ASP A 151 29.66 11.76 -14.96
N ASN A 152 29.81 11.90 -16.28
CA ASN A 152 30.89 11.49 -17.15
C ASN A 152 32.27 12.05 -16.74
#